data_AF-A0A9W5PMH8-F1
#
_entry.id   AF-A0A9W5PMH8-F1
#
_cell.length_a   1.000
_cell.length_b   1.000
_cell.length_c   1.000
_cell.angle_alpha   90.00
_cell.angle_beta   90.00
_cell.angle_gamma   90.00
#
_symmetry.space_group_name_H-M   'P 1'
#
loop_
_entity.id
_entity.type
_entity.pdbx_description
1 polymer ?
#
loop_
_entity_poly.entity_id
_entity_poly.type
_entity_poly.pdbx_seq_one_letter_code
_entity_poly.pdbx_strand_id
1 'polypeptide(L)'
;MLNDILTKEYIIQNGLEFEEYLEYGGPYDLGIVEYTDDGKEKLFTGLAYDIYENGNIESYFYVENGVKQGKYVEFYPSGNIKRIGNMNKNSAEGYQVEFFENRAKKYESECIAGREMTFKKYDEQGNIIEQKTEPSESDLLYAKKFSREPKV
;
A
#
# COMPACT_ATOMS: atom_id res chain seq x y z
N MET A 1 11.62 6.22 6.84
CA MET A 1 11.22 5.09 5.97
C MET A 1 11.09 3.78 6.74
N LEU A 2 12.17 3.17 7.28
CA LEU A 2 12.05 1.98 8.14
C LEU A 2 11.66 2.28 9.60
N ASN A 3 12.04 3.46 10.13
CA ASN A 3 11.72 3.84 11.52
C ASN A 3 10.23 4.16 11.76
N ASP A 4 9.41 4.16 10.71
CA ASP A 4 8.00 4.52 10.75
C ASP A 4 7.10 3.29 10.48
N ILE A 5 7.63 2.07 10.66
CA ILE A 5 6.88 0.82 10.51
C ILE A 5 6.26 0.47 11.87
N LEU A 6 4.97 0.18 11.88
CA LEU A 6 4.24 -0.14 13.10
C LEU A 6 4.64 -1.52 13.62
N THR A 7 4.63 -1.69 14.95
CA THR A 7 4.81 -3.01 15.55
C THR A 7 3.55 -3.85 15.40
N LYS A 8 3.70 -5.18 15.43
CA LYS A 8 2.59 -6.12 15.43
C LYS A 8 1.58 -5.81 16.53
N GLU A 9 2.05 -5.52 17.74
CA GLU A 9 1.19 -5.21 18.89
C GLU A 9 0.37 -3.95 18.65
N TYR A 10 0.98 -2.90 18.08
CA TYR A 10 0.27 -1.67 17.75
C TYR A 10 -0.79 -1.92 16.68
N ILE A 11 -0.43 -2.67 15.63
CA ILE A 11 -1.34 -2.99 14.53
C ILE A 11 -2.58 -3.74 15.04
N ILE A 12 -2.39 -4.79 15.83
CA ILE A 12 -3.50 -5.59 16.39
C ILE A 12 -4.34 -4.77 17.38
N GLN A 13 -3.74 -3.88 18.16
CA GLN A 13 -4.46 -3.06 19.14
C GLN A 13 -5.27 -1.91 18.52
N ASN A 14 -4.85 -1.39 17.37
CA ASN A 14 -5.40 -0.15 16.80
C ASN A 14 -6.00 -0.34 15.39
N GLY A 15 -5.86 -1.53 14.82
CA GLY A 15 -6.38 -1.88 13.52
C GLY A 15 -7.46 -2.94 13.57
N LEU A 16 -8.06 -3.19 12.42
CA LEU A 16 -9.08 -4.21 12.23
C LEU A 16 -8.61 -5.22 11.19
N GLU A 17 -8.73 -6.50 11.49
CA GLU A 17 -8.35 -7.57 10.57
C GLU A 17 -9.31 -7.56 9.37
N PHE A 18 -8.76 -7.48 8.17
CA PHE A 18 -9.56 -7.30 6.97
C PHE A 18 -10.38 -8.55 6.69
N GLU A 19 -9.76 -9.71 6.56
CA GLU A 19 -10.43 -10.97 6.20
C GLU A 19 -11.52 -11.41 7.21
N GLU A 20 -11.47 -10.95 8.46
CA GLU A 20 -12.44 -11.32 9.51
C GLU A 20 -13.58 -10.30 9.66
N TYR A 21 -13.32 -9.00 9.46
CA TYR A 21 -14.25 -7.94 9.84
C TYR A 21 -14.55 -6.91 8.75
N LEU A 22 -13.82 -6.93 7.64
CA LEU A 22 -13.96 -5.98 6.54
C LEU A 22 -14.23 -6.71 5.24
N GLU A 23 -14.94 -6.05 4.33
CA GLU A 23 -15.21 -6.58 3.01
C GLU A 23 -15.14 -5.47 1.95
N TYR A 24 -15.21 -5.85 0.68
CA TYR A 24 -15.45 -4.90 -0.41
C TYR A 24 -16.96 -4.66 -0.54
N GLY A 25 -17.35 -3.40 -0.61
CA GLY A 25 -18.75 -2.96 -0.72
C GLY A 25 -18.86 -1.48 -1.08
N GLY A 26 -19.95 -0.84 -0.68
CA GLY A 26 -20.16 0.58 -0.90
C GLY A 26 -20.55 0.92 -2.33
N PRO A 27 -20.42 2.20 -2.73
CA PRO A 27 -20.75 2.61 -4.08
C PRO A 27 -19.94 1.80 -5.10
N TYR A 28 -20.66 1.03 -5.93
CA TYR A 28 -20.09 0.18 -6.97
C TYR A 28 -19.22 -0.98 -6.49
N ASP A 29 -19.32 -1.37 -5.21
CA ASP A 29 -18.53 -2.46 -4.60
C ASP A 29 -17.00 -2.22 -4.66
N LEU A 30 -16.59 -0.94 -4.61
CA LEU A 30 -15.18 -0.52 -4.70
C LEU A 30 -14.62 0.03 -3.39
N GLY A 31 -15.45 0.18 -2.36
CA GLY A 31 -15.06 0.65 -1.04
C GLY A 31 -14.73 -0.50 -0.10
N ILE A 32 -13.97 -0.21 0.94
CA ILE A 32 -13.76 -1.08 2.09
C ILE A 32 -14.78 -0.72 3.15
N VAL A 33 -15.50 -1.71 3.65
CA VAL A 33 -16.64 -1.52 4.54
C VAL A 33 -16.56 -2.42 5.76
N GLU A 34 -17.13 -1.94 6.85
CA GLU A 34 -17.48 -2.72 8.03
C GLU A 34 -19.01 -2.84 8.12
N TYR A 35 -19.51 -3.86 8.81
CA TYR A 35 -20.94 -4.02 9.09
C TYR A 35 -21.26 -3.61 10.52
N THR A 36 -22.29 -2.80 10.69
CA THR A 36 -22.86 -2.49 12.00
C THR A 36 -23.63 -3.69 12.56
N ASP A 37 -23.91 -3.68 13.86
CA ASP A 37 -24.68 -4.74 14.54
C ASP A 37 -26.06 -5.00 13.90
N ASP A 38 -26.65 -3.99 13.24
CA ASP A 38 -27.92 -4.12 12.50
C ASP A 38 -27.75 -4.55 11.03
N GLY A 39 -26.54 -4.99 10.65
CA GLY A 39 -26.23 -5.52 9.33
C GLY A 39 -26.14 -4.46 8.23
N LYS A 40 -26.00 -3.18 8.58
CA LYS A 40 -25.83 -2.13 7.59
C LYS A 40 -24.36 -1.94 7.28
N GLU A 41 -24.11 -1.78 6.00
CA GLU A 41 -22.79 -1.44 5.50
C GLU A 41 -22.39 -0.02 5.90
N LYS A 42 -21.14 0.16 6.29
CA LYS A 42 -20.53 1.45 6.60
C LYS A 42 -19.11 1.50 6.02
N LEU A 43 -18.81 2.57 5.29
CA LEU A 43 -17.45 2.82 4.79
C LEU A 43 -16.44 2.87 5.94
N PHE A 44 -15.42 2.04 5.87
CA PHE A 44 -14.42 1.91 6.91
C PHE A 44 -13.44 3.10 6.88
N THR A 45 -13.00 3.54 8.05
CA THR A 45 -11.91 4.51 8.20
C THR A 45 -11.06 4.10 9.39
N GLY A 46 -9.78 3.83 9.15
CA GLY A 46 -8.88 3.32 10.18
C GLY A 46 -7.69 2.57 9.61
N LEU A 47 -6.98 1.89 10.50
CA LEU A 47 -5.92 0.95 10.16
C LEU A 47 -6.56 -0.43 9.92
N ALA A 48 -6.27 -1.04 8.77
CA ALA A 48 -6.64 -2.42 8.47
C ALA A 48 -5.37 -3.27 8.33
N TYR A 49 -5.47 -4.56 8.58
CA TYR A 49 -4.36 -5.49 8.44
C TYR A 49 -4.82 -6.90 8.05
N ASP A 50 -3.88 -7.67 7.51
CA ASP A 50 -4.04 -9.10 7.23
C ASP A 50 -3.02 -9.88 8.05
N ILE A 51 -3.33 -11.14 8.38
CA ILE A 51 -2.42 -12.06 9.05
C ILE A 51 -2.23 -13.34 8.25
N TYR A 52 -1.00 -13.83 8.24
CA TYR A 52 -0.72 -15.17 7.78
C TYR A 52 -1.26 -16.21 8.78
N GLU A 53 -1.45 -17.45 8.31
CA GLU A 53 -1.84 -18.59 9.15
C GLU A 53 -0.89 -18.83 10.34
N ASN A 54 0.37 -18.43 10.22
CA ASN A 54 1.35 -18.52 11.31
C ASN A 54 1.20 -17.42 12.38
N GLY A 55 0.21 -16.54 12.23
CA GLY A 55 -0.12 -15.44 13.12
C GLY A 55 0.76 -14.19 12.95
N ASN A 56 1.69 -14.15 11.98
CA ASN A 56 2.43 -12.92 11.67
C ASN A 56 1.60 -11.98 10.80
N ILE A 57 1.86 -10.67 10.91
CA ILE A 57 1.24 -9.67 10.04
C ILE A 57 1.67 -9.96 8.61
N GLU A 58 0.71 -10.10 7.71
CA GLU A 58 0.92 -10.16 6.27
C GLU A 58 1.03 -8.76 5.68
N SER A 59 0.06 -7.91 5.97
CA SER A 59 0.05 -6.54 5.50
C SER A 59 -0.63 -5.61 6.50
N TYR A 60 -0.34 -4.32 6.42
CA TYR A 60 -1.20 -3.31 7.02
C TYR A 60 -1.32 -2.10 6.09
N PHE A 61 -2.46 -1.44 6.16
CA PHE A 61 -2.77 -0.28 5.34
C PHE A 61 -3.81 0.62 6.00
N TYR A 62 -3.76 1.89 5.64
CA TYR A 62 -4.72 2.88 6.12
C TYR A 62 -5.85 3.07 5.10
N VAL A 63 -7.06 3.24 5.63
CA VAL A 63 -8.29 3.44 4.86
C VAL A 63 -8.94 4.73 5.33
N GLU A 64 -9.39 5.56 4.39
CA GLU A 64 -10.17 6.76 4.62
C GLU A 64 -11.44 6.70 3.74
N ASN A 65 -12.61 6.70 4.37
CA ASN A 65 -13.91 6.59 3.71
C ASN A 65 -14.00 5.43 2.70
N GLY A 66 -13.52 4.26 3.11
CA GLY A 66 -13.49 3.04 2.31
C GLY A 66 -12.40 3.01 1.23
N VAL A 67 -11.48 3.97 1.21
CA VAL A 67 -10.44 4.07 0.18
C VAL A 67 -9.06 4.02 0.83
N LYS A 68 -8.14 3.21 0.29
CA LYS A 68 -6.76 3.12 0.78
C LYS A 68 -6.05 4.46 0.62
N GLN A 69 -5.55 4.99 1.72
CA GLN A 69 -4.94 6.32 1.83
C GLN A 69 -3.82 6.31 2.86
N GLY A 70 -2.61 6.73 2.47
CA GLY A 70 -1.45 6.71 3.33
C GLY A 70 -0.65 5.42 3.23
N LYS A 71 0.09 5.10 4.30
CA LYS A 71 1.14 4.09 4.26
C LYS A 71 0.59 2.68 4.00
N TYR A 72 1.29 1.92 3.18
CA TYR A 72 1.05 0.49 2.93
C TYR A 72 2.35 -0.28 3.21
N VAL A 73 2.25 -1.38 3.94
CA VAL A 73 3.38 -2.25 4.23
C VAL A 73 2.96 -3.70 4.11
N GLU A 74 3.82 -4.49 3.48
CA GLU A 74 3.67 -5.92 3.31
C GLU A 74 4.90 -6.63 3.88
N PHE A 75 4.69 -7.78 4.50
CA PHE A 75 5.72 -8.61 5.10
C PHE A 75 5.72 -10.00 4.47
N TYR A 76 6.86 -10.65 4.49
CA TYR A 76 6.95 -12.08 4.29
C TYR A 76 6.45 -12.85 5.52
N PRO A 77 6.08 -14.14 5.40
CA PRO A 77 5.66 -14.96 6.55
C PRO A 77 6.69 -15.03 7.69
N SER A 78 7.97 -14.79 7.38
CA SER A 78 9.07 -14.67 8.35
C SER A 78 8.98 -13.44 9.25
N GLY A 79 8.16 -12.45 8.89
CA GLY A 79 8.11 -11.11 9.47
C GLY A 79 9.11 -10.11 8.86
N ASN A 80 9.94 -10.53 7.89
CA ASN A 80 10.77 -9.59 7.14
C ASN A 80 9.91 -8.70 6.24
N ILE A 81 10.30 -7.44 6.07
CA ILE A 81 9.58 -6.51 5.20
C ILE A 81 9.72 -6.97 3.75
N LYS A 82 8.58 -7.08 3.07
CA LYS A 82 8.47 -7.41 1.64
C LYS A 82 8.32 -6.15 0.80
N ARG A 83 7.46 -5.22 1.23
CA ARG A 83 7.17 -3.98 0.51
C ARG A 83 6.82 -2.83 1.46
N ILE A 84 7.22 -1.62 1.10
CA ILE A 84 6.80 -0.37 1.74
C ILE A 84 6.39 0.61 0.64
N GLY A 85 5.26 1.27 0.84
CA GLY A 85 4.75 2.25 -0.08
C GLY A 85 3.79 3.24 0.55
N ASN A 86 3.25 4.10 -0.29
CA ASN A 86 2.18 5.03 0.04
C ASN A 86 1.06 4.90 -0.99
N MET A 87 -0.17 5.08 -0.53
CA MET A 87 -1.38 5.05 -1.32
C MET A 87 -2.06 6.42 -1.26
N ASN A 88 -2.64 6.85 -2.37
CA ASN A 88 -3.52 8.00 -2.46
C ASN A 88 -4.72 7.60 -3.31
N LYS A 89 -5.90 7.58 -2.71
CA LYS A 89 -7.15 7.17 -3.35
C LYS A 89 -7.05 5.83 -4.08
N ASN A 90 -6.68 4.76 -3.38
CA ASN A 90 -6.45 3.40 -3.92
C ASN A 90 -5.30 3.28 -4.94
N SER A 91 -4.53 4.33 -5.20
CA SER A 91 -3.43 4.33 -6.18
C SER A 91 -2.08 4.49 -5.48
N ALA A 92 -1.04 3.78 -5.94
CA ALA A 92 0.31 3.98 -5.42
C ALA A 92 0.80 5.41 -5.68
N GLU A 93 1.36 6.06 -4.67
CA GLU A 93 1.78 7.46 -4.72
C GLU A 93 3.15 7.65 -4.07
N GLY A 94 4.03 8.38 -4.75
CA GLY A 94 5.41 8.60 -4.34
C GLY A 94 6.25 7.33 -4.34
N TYR A 95 7.31 7.35 -3.54
CA TYR A 95 8.32 6.29 -3.48
C TYR A 95 7.76 4.96 -2.97
N GLN A 96 8.03 3.90 -3.72
CA GLN A 96 7.74 2.51 -3.40
C GLN A 96 9.04 1.72 -3.33
N VAL A 97 9.12 0.74 -2.43
CA VAL A 97 10.28 -0.15 -2.33
C VAL A 97 9.85 -1.58 -1.99
N GLU A 98 10.48 -2.55 -2.64
CA GLU A 98 10.35 -3.97 -2.36
C GLU A 98 11.71 -4.57 -2.00
N PHE A 99 11.68 -5.62 -1.18
CA PHE A 99 12.85 -6.32 -0.71
C PHE A 99 12.74 -7.82 -1.00
N PHE A 100 13.88 -8.46 -1.19
CA PHE A 100 13.99 -9.91 -1.09
C PHE A 100 13.86 -10.35 0.37
N GLU A 101 13.58 -11.63 0.58
CA GLU A 101 13.52 -12.25 1.92
C GLU A 101 14.82 -12.03 2.72
N ASN A 102 15.96 -12.01 2.04
CA ASN A 102 17.28 -11.72 2.64
C ASN A 102 17.48 -10.23 3.00
N ARG A 103 16.44 -9.39 2.89
CA ARG A 103 16.40 -7.94 3.14
C ARG A 103 17.17 -7.08 2.14
N ALA A 104 17.76 -7.67 1.10
CA ALA A 104 18.34 -6.90 0.00
C ALA A 104 17.22 -6.18 -0.76
N LYS A 105 17.48 -4.95 -1.19
CA LYS A 105 16.54 -4.20 -2.02
C LYS A 105 16.35 -4.94 -3.34
N LYS A 106 15.10 -5.16 -3.73
CA LYS A 106 14.69 -5.87 -4.94
C LYS A 106 14.21 -4.91 -6.02
N TYR A 107 13.44 -3.92 -5.60
CA TYR A 107 12.77 -3.00 -6.51
C TYR A 107 12.55 -1.66 -5.81
N GLU A 108 12.63 -0.57 -6.56
CA GLU A 108 12.13 0.72 -6.10
C GLU A 108 11.57 1.51 -7.28
N SER A 109 10.54 2.32 -7.00
CA SER A 109 9.92 3.17 -8.02
C SER A 109 9.34 4.45 -7.43
N GLU A 110 9.18 5.45 -8.30
CA GLU A 110 8.40 6.66 -7.99
C GLU A 110 7.08 6.59 -8.76
N CYS A 111 5.96 6.69 -8.06
CA CYS A 111 4.63 6.61 -8.63
C CYS A 111 3.86 7.94 -8.52
N ILE A 112 3.03 8.24 -9.51
CA ILE A 112 2.07 9.34 -9.47
C ILE A 112 0.71 8.78 -9.89
N ALA A 113 -0.29 8.85 -9.01
CA ALA A 113 -1.63 8.30 -9.25
C ALA A 113 -1.59 6.85 -9.80
N GLY A 114 -0.71 6.02 -9.24
CA GLY A 114 -0.54 4.61 -9.62
C GLY A 114 0.31 4.38 -10.86
N ARG A 115 0.71 5.42 -11.60
CA ARG A 115 1.61 5.28 -12.75
C ARG A 115 3.06 5.36 -12.29
N GLU A 116 3.84 4.38 -12.72
CA GLU A 116 5.28 4.32 -12.47
C GLU A 116 6.06 5.29 -13.39
N MET A 117 6.64 6.30 -12.75
CA MET A 117 7.38 7.36 -13.41
C MET A 117 8.81 6.90 -13.69
N THR A 118 9.46 6.33 -12.69
CA THR A 118 10.82 5.77 -12.75
C THR A 118 10.89 4.51 -11.93
N PHE A 119 11.84 3.62 -12.23
CA PHE A 119 12.08 2.44 -11.42
C PHE A 119 13.53 1.95 -11.53
N LYS A 120 13.94 1.17 -10.54
CA LYS A 120 15.16 0.35 -10.56
C LYS A 120 14.86 -1.02 -9.99
N LYS A 121 15.35 -2.04 -10.70
CA LYS A 121 15.29 -3.44 -10.29
C LYS A 121 16.69 -3.94 -9.99
N TYR A 122 16.81 -4.70 -8.92
CA TYR A 122 18.06 -5.20 -8.38
C TYR A 122 18.06 -6.73 -8.34
N ASP A 123 19.24 -7.32 -8.48
CA ASP A 123 19.47 -8.71 -8.06
C ASP A 123 19.71 -8.79 -6.54
N GLU A 124 19.85 -10.01 -6.01
CA GLU A 124 20.09 -10.23 -4.58
C GLU A 124 21.46 -9.73 -4.09
N GLN A 125 22.40 -9.48 -5.00
CA GLN A 125 23.72 -8.91 -4.69
C GLN A 125 23.68 -7.37 -4.68
N GLY A 126 22.56 -6.76 -5.08
CA GLY A 126 22.37 -5.32 -5.14
C GLY A 126 22.81 -4.69 -6.46
N ASN A 127 23.10 -5.48 -7.50
CA ASN A 127 23.40 -4.93 -8.83
C ASN A 127 22.10 -4.54 -9.52
N ILE A 128 22.10 -3.41 -10.24
CA ILE A 128 20.97 -2.98 -11.06
C ILE A 128 20.90 -3.88 -12.30
N ILE A 129 19.77 -4.55 -12.49
CA ILE A 129 19.52 -5.40 -13.66
C ILE A 129 18.61 -4.74 -14.69
N GLU A 130 17.81 -3.76 -14.27
CA GLU A 130 16.89 -3.02 -15.14
C GLU A 130 16.54 -1.68 -14.49
N GLN A 131 16.38 -0.63 -15.28
CA GLN A 131 15.95 0.66 -14.78
C GLN A 131 15.30 1.54 -15.85
N LYS A 132 14.40 2.41 -15.40
CA LYS A 132 13.89 3.57 -16.11
C LYS A 132 14.20 4.79 -15.27
N THR A 133 15.19 5.58 -15.68
CA THR A 133 15.70 6.71 -14.88
C THR A 133 14.89 7.99 -15.08
N GLU A 134 14.14 8.09 -16.16
CA GLU A 134 13.33 9.26 -16.49
C GLU A 134 11.92 8.85 -16.96
N PRO A 135 10.88 9.64 -16.65
CA PRO A 135 9.55 9.41 -17.20
C PRO A 135 9.51 9.69 -18.70
N SER A 136 8.68 8.94 -19.42
CA SER A 136 8.38 9.23 -20.82
C SER A 136 7.45 10.43 -20.97
N GLU A 137 7.31 10.96 -22.19
CA GLU A 137 6.32 12.02 -22.48
C GLU A 137 4.88 11.60 -22.09
N SER A 138 4.54 10.32 -22.30
CA SER A 138 3.25 9.75 -21.89
C SER A 138 3.06 9.82 -20.37
N ASP A 139 4.11 9.54 -19.61
CA ASP A 139 4.08 9.58 -18.15
C ASP A 139 3.90 11.01 -17.65
N LEU A 140 4.64 11.96 -18.23
CA LEU A 140 4.50 13.38 -17.89
C LEU A 140 3.12 13.93 -18.26
N LEU A 141 2.55 13.51 -19.40
CA LEU A 141 1.19 13.90 -19.79
C LEU A 141 0.14 13.34 -18.82
N TYR A 142 0.31 12.09 -18.41
CA TYR A 142 -0.54 11.46 -17.40
C TYR A 142 -0.44 12.18 -16.05
N ALA A 143 0.78 12.37 -15.53
CA ALA A 143 1.00 13.09 -14.27
C ALA A 143 0.35 14.48 -14.31
N LYS A 144 0.53 15.27 -15.38
CA LYS A 144 -0.15 16.57 -15.51
C LYS A 144 -1.67 16.51 -15.41
N LYS A 145 -2.29 15.43 -15.88
CA LYS A 145 -3.74 15.21 -15.83
C LYS A 145 -4.23 14.80 -14.44
N PHE A 146 -3.42 14.06 -13.67
CA PHE A 146 -3.84 13.41 -12.42
C PHE A 146 -3.17 13.95 -11.15
N SER A 147 -2.11 14.76 -11.25
CA SER A 147 -1.46 15.47 -10.13
C SER A 147 -2.17 16.78 -9.74
N ARG A 148 -3.26 17.15 -10.42
CA ARG A 148 -4.15 18.30 -10.11
C ARG A 148 -5.52 17.69 -9.75
N GLU A 149 -6.24 18.01 -8.67
CA GLU A 149 -6.36 19.23 -7.85
C GLU A 149 -6.93 18.88 -6.43
N PRO A 150 -7.23 19.91 -5.61
CA PRO A 150 -8.64 20.25 -5.45
C PRO A 150 -8.95 21.59 -6.12
N LYS A 151 -9.90 21.58 -7.07
CA LYS A 151 -10.71 22.76 -7.34
C LYS A 151 -11.44 23.06 -6.05
N VAL A 152 -11.09 24.20 -5.47
CA VAL A 152 -11.85 24.87 -4.41
C VAL A 152 -13.25 25.16 -4.92
#